data_AF-A0A352XY72-F1
#
_entry.id   AF-A0A352XY72-F1
#
_cell.length_a   1.000
_cell.length_b   1.000
_cell.length_c   1.000
_cell.angle_alpha   90.00
_cell.angle_beta   90.00
_cell.angle_gamma   90.00
#
_symmetry.space_group_name_H-M   'P 1'
#
loop_
_entity.id
_entity.type
_entity.pdbx_description
1 polymer ?
#
loop_
_entity_poly.entity_id
_entity_poly.type
_entity_poly.pdbx_seq_one_letter_code
_entity_poly.pdbx_strand_id
1 'polypeptide(L)' 'EVNQVMGFAQAYSLDPEQSLFELGMDSLMALKLENRLERSLGRAFPTTVSFDYPTVAALAQCLNDWCFN' A
#
# COMPACT_ATOMS: atom_id res chain seq x y z
N GLU A 1 4.08 -0.35 -6.70
CA GLU A 1 4.23 0.68 -5.64
C GLU A 1 4.93 0.19 -4.38
N VAL A 2 4.44 -0.83 -3.66
CA VAL A 2 4.99 -1.28 -2.36
C VAL A 2 6.50 -1.54 -2.37
N ASN A 3 7.00 -2.40 -3.28
CA ASN A 3 8.44 -2.67 -3.38
C ASN A 3 9.28 -1.39 -3.54
N GLN A 4 8.78 -0.38 -4.28
CA GLN A 4 9.53 0.86 -4.47
C GLN A 4 9.55 1.74 -3.22
N VAL A 5 8.47 1.78 -2.45
CA VAL A 5 8.39 2.54 -1.20
C VAL A 5 9.24 1.89 -0.12
N MET A 6 9.19 0.56 -0.03
CA MET A 6 9.98 -0.24 0.92
C MET A 6 11.47 -0.34 0.56
N GLY A 7 11.86 0.09 -0.64
CA GLY A 7 13.24 -0.04 -1.13
C GLY A 7 13.63 -1.49 -1.46
N PHE A 8 12.64 -2.38 -1.62
CA PHE A 8 12.88 -3.75 -2.03
C PHE A 8 13.23 -3.82 -3.52
N ALA A 9 14.15 -4.74 -3.85
CA ALA A 9 14.44 -5.04 -5.25
C ALA A 9 13.16 -5.54 -5.96
N GLN A 10 13.03 -5.29 -7.27
CA GLN A 10 11.84 -5.75 -8.02
C GLN A 10 11.61 -7.27 -7.91
N ALA A 11 12.68 -8.06 -7.81
CA ALA A 11 12.61 -9.52 -7.67
C ALA A 11 12.29 -9.99 -6.24
N TYR A 12 12.17 -9.08 -5.27
CA TYR A 12 11.80 -9.44 -3.91
C TYR A 12 10.34 -9.89 -3.88
N SER A 13 10.13 -11.12 -3.40
CA SER A 13 8.79 -11.69 -3.22
C SER A 13 8.28 -11.31 -1.84
N LEU A 14 7.26 -10.45 -1.82
CA LEU A 14 6.48 -10.18 -0.62
C LEU A 14 5.52 -11.34 -0.36
N ASP A 15 5.34 -11.71 0.90
CA ASP A 15 4.15 -12.42 1.32
C ASP A 15 2.99 -11.42 1.31
N PRO A 16 1.96 -11.62 0.48
CA PRO A 16 0.87 -10.66 0.33
C PRO A 16 -0.02 -10.56 1.59
N GLU A 17 0.03 -11.54 2.49
CA GLU A 17 -0.72 -11.57 3.75
C GLU A 17 0.09 -11.01 4.93
N GLN A 18 1.39 -10.78 4.74
CA GLN A 18 2.23 -10.23 5.80
C GLN A 18 1.95 -8.73 6.00
N SER A 19 1.92 -8.30 7.26
CA SER A 19 1.77 -6.90 7.60
C SER A 19 2.96 -6.09 7.09
N LEU A 20 2.66 -5.04 6.34
CA LEU A 20 3.65 -4.10 5.84
C LEU A 20 4.37 -3.36 6.98
N PHE A 21 3.69 -3.13 8.11
CA PHE A 21 4.29 -2.51 9.30
C PHE A 21 5.30 -3.44 9.98
N GLU A 22 5.04 -4.76 9.99
CA GLU A 22 6.01 -5.75 10.48
C GLU A 22 7.24 -5.85 9.56
N LEU A 23 7.06 -5.56 8.27
CA LEU A 23 8.13 -5.43 7.29
C LEU A 23 8.88 -4.09 7.35
N GLY A 24 8.51 -3.20 8.27
CA GLY A 24 9.19 -1.93 8.52
C GLY A 24 8.58 -0.71 7.82
N MET A 25 7.35 -0.82 7.29
CA MET A 25 6.64 0.35 6.79
C MET A 25 6.32 1.31 7.95
N ASP A 26 6.63 2.59 7.77
CA ASP A 26 6.29 3.65 8.72
C ASP A 26 5.20 4.59 8.15
N SER A 27 4.78 5.58 8.95
CA SER A 27 3.74 6.55 8.54
C SER A 27 4.12 7.37 7.30
N LEU A 28 5.40 7.71 7.13
CA LEU A 28 5.84 8.50 5.97
C LEU A 28 5.86 7.63 4.71
N MET A 29 6.23 6.37 4.84
CA MET A 29 6.19 5.38 3.78
C MET A 29 4.75 5.08 3.36
N ALA A 30 3.84 4.89 4.32
CA ALA A 30 2.41 4.74 4.05
C ALA A 30 1.86 5.94 3.26
N LEU A 31 2.14 7.17 3.71
CA LEU A 31 1.73 8.37 3.00
C LEU A 31 2.33 8.47 1.58
N LYS A 32 3.59 8.06 1.41
CA LYS A 32 4.22 8.01 0.07
C LYS A 32 3.56 6.96 -0.82
N LEU A 33 3.21 5.80 -0.28
CA LEU A 33 2.51 4.75 -1.02
C LEU A 33 1.16 5.26 -1.52
N GLU A 34 0.38 5.87 -0.63
CA GLU A 34 -0.93 6.46 -0.94
C GLU A 34 -0.81 7.52 -2.03
N ASN A 35 0.07 8.52 -1.86
CA ASN A 35 0.30 9.55 -2.88
C ASN A 35 0.68 8.97 -4.25
N ARG A 36 1.44 7.87 -4.27
CA ARG A 36 1.85 7.23 -5.52
C ARG A 36 0.70 6.45 -6.16
N LEU A 37 -0.12 5.78 -5.36
CA LEU A 37 -1.36 5.15 -5.82
C LEU A 37 -2.33 6.20 -6.37
N GLU A 38 -2.51 7.34 -5.69
CA GLU A 38 -3.35 8.46 -6.16
C GLU A 38 -2.92 8.93 -7.55
N ARG A 39 -1.61 9.14 -7.74
CA ARG A 39 -1.04 9.55 -9.04
C ARG A 39 -1.21 8.49 -10.12
N SER A 40 -1.05 7.21 -9.78
CA SER A 40 -1.15 6.11 -10.75
C SER A 40 -2.60 5.82 -11.14
N LEU A 41 -3.54 6.01 -10.22
CA LEU A 41 -4.96 5.67 -10.41
C LEU A 41 -5.83 6.89 -10.73
N GLY A 42 -5.30 8.11 -10.58
CA GLY A 42 -5.99 9.36 -10.87
C GLY A 42 -7.13 9.68 -9.91
N ARG A 43 -7.06 9.21 -8.66
CA ARG A 43 -8.13 9.34 -7.64
C ARG A 43 -7.53 9.68 -6.29
N ALA A 44 -8.27 10.39 -5.45
CA ALA A 44 -7.87 10.65 -4.06
C ALA A 44 -8.21 9.46 -3.16
N PHE A 45 -7.36 9.19 -2.18
CA PHE A 45 -7.55 8.15 -1.17
C PHE A 45 -7.50 8.76 0.24
N PRO A 46 -8.25 8.21 1.22
CA PRO A 46 -8.01 8.53 2.62
C PRO A 46 -6.56 8.18 2.99
N THR A 47 -5.88 9.04 3.75
CA THR A 47 -4.49 8.80 4.18
C THR A 47 -4.37 7.79 5.32
N THR A 48 -5.35 6.90 5.44
CA THR A 48 -5.45 5.83 6.45
C THR A 48 -5.56 4.46 5.81
N VAL A 49 -5.73 4.37 4.48
CA VAL A 49 -6.00 3.10 3.79
C VAL A 49 -4.89 2.07 4.08
N SER A 50 -3.62 2.49 4.14
CA SER A 50 -2.53 1.56 4.45
C SER A 50 -2.54 1.07 5.91
N PHE A 51 -3.19 1.80 6.81
CA PHE A 51 -3.39 1.40 8.21
C PHE A 51 -4.60 0.49 8.37
N ASP A 52 -5.69 0.79 7.65
CA ASP A 52 -6.92 0.01 7.66
C ASP A 52 -6.73 -1.34 6.93
N TYR A 53 -5.87 -1.38 5.91
CA TYR A 53 -5.56 -2.55 5.09
C TYR A 53 -4.04 -2.79 5.07
N PRO A 54 -3.47 -3.36 6.15
CA PRO A 54 -2.02 -3.39 6.39
C PRO A 54 -1.27 -4.43 5.56
N THR A 55 -1.93 -5.18 4.69
CA THR A 55 -1.31 -6.23 3.85
C THR A 55 -1.49 -5.88 2.38
N VAL A 56 -0.62 -6.40 1.51
CA VAL A 56 -0.73 -6.16 0.06
C VAL A 56 -2.02 -6.75 -0.47
N ALA A 57 -2.42 -7.94 0.00
CA ALA A 57 -3.67 -8.58 -0.37
C ALA A 57 -4.88 -7.72 0.01
N ALA A 58 -4.96 -7.26 1.27
CA ALA A 58 -6.07 -6.44 1.75
C ALA A 58 -6.14 -5.09 1.04
N LEU A 59 -5.00 -4.43 0.82
CA LEU A 59 -4.94 -3.17 0.09
C LEU A 59 -5.35 -3.36 -1.38
N ALA A 60 -4.89 -4.41 -2.05
CA ALA A 60 -5.25 -4.69 -3.43
C ALA A 60 -6.74 -5.01 -3.56
N GLN A 61 -7.30 -5.82 -2.65
CA GLN A 61 -8.72 -6.10 -2.59
C GLN A 61 -9.51 -4.82 -2.37
N CYS A 62 -9.07 -3.97 -1.43
CA CYS A 62 -9.68 -2.69 -1.15
C CYS A 62 -9.68 -1.73 -2.34
N LEU A 63 -8.59 -1.71 -3.12
CA LEU A 63 -8.50 -0.89 -4.34
C LEU A 63 -9.39 -1.44 -5.46
N ASN A 64 -9.51 -2.76 -5.56
CA ASN A 64 -10.35 -3.43 -6.56
C ASN A 64 -11.83 -3.25 -6.26
N ASP A 65 -12.22 -3.45 -5.00
CA ASP A 65 -13.58 -3.25 -4.53
C ASP A 65 -13.90 -1.75 -4.36
N TRP A 66 -12.85 -0.94 -4.37
CA TRP A 66 -12.86 0.48 -4.12
C TRP A 66 -13.60 0.79 -2.83
N CYS A 67 -12.92 0.57 -1.70
CA CYS A 67 -13.47 0.61 -0.34
C CYS A 67 -14.35 1.82 0.03
N PHE A 68 -14.46 2.84 -0.83
CA PHE A 68 -15.32 4.00 -0.63
C PHE A 68 -15.92 4.53 -1.95
N ASN A 69 -16.65 3.71 -2.71
CA ASN A 69 -17.77 4.29 -3.46
C ASN A 69 -18.82 4.86 -2.53
#